data_AF-A8YCW2-F1
#
_entry.id   AF-A8YCW2-F1
#
_cell.length_a   1.000
_cell.length_b   1.000
_cell.length_c   1.000
_cell.angle_alpha   90.00
_cell.angle_beta   90.00
_cell.angle_gamma   90.00
#
_symmetry.space_group_name_H-M   'P 1'
#
loop_
_entity.id
_entity.type
_entity.pdbx_description
1 polymer ?
#
loop_
_entity_poly.entity_id
_entity_poly.type
_entity_poly.pdbx_seq_one_letter_code
_entity_poly.pdbx_strand_id
1 'polypeptide(L)' 'MILGQEIIHTFAMFISKNMDYQNLSDEQFKRRFGVYKQTYRKMVGW' A
#
# COMPACT_ATOMS: atom_id res chain seq x y z
N MET A 1 5.68 3.54 -22.19
CA MET A 1 5.11 3.64 -20.83
C MET A 1 6.23 3.26 -19.88
N ILE A 2 6.55 4.15 -18.95
CA ILE A 2 7.88 4.25 -18.33
C ILE A 2 7.99 3.19 -17.21
N LEU A 3 9.02 2.35 -17.22
CA LEU A 3 9.30 1.28 -16.22
C LEU A 3 9.00 1.69 -14.76
N GLY A 4 9.22 2.95 -14.41
CA GLY A 4 8.90 3.50 -13.09
C GLY A 4 7.41 3.42 -12.72
N GLN A 5 6.49 3.63 -13.67
CA GLN A 5 5.05 3.51 -13.42
C GLN A 5 4.64 2.06 -13.13
N GLU A 6 5.23 1.08 -13.83
CA GLU A 6 4.96 -0.35 -13.57
C GLU A 6 5.50 -0.80 -12.23
N ILE A 7 6.67 -0.32 -11.82
CA ILE A 7 7.25 -0.58 -10.50
C ILE A 7 6.35 0.00 -9.39
N ILE A 8 5.92 1.25 -9.53
CA ILE A 8 5.03 1.90 -8.56
C ILE A 8 3.70 1.14 -8.46
N HIS A 9 3.12 0.76 -9.60
CA HIS A 9 1.85 0.03 -9.64
C HIS A 9 1.97 -1.38 -9.02
N THR A 10 3.05 -2.10 -9.32
CA THR A 10 3.31 -3.43 -8.74
C THR A 10 3.52 -3.37 -7.24
N PHE A 11 4.28 -2.36 -6.77
CA PHE A 11 4.50 -2.14 -5.35
C PHE A 11 3.21 -1.75 -4.61
N ALA A 12 2.38 -0.90 -5.22
CA ALA A 12 1.04 -0.59 -4.72
C ALA A 12 0.18 -1.85 -4.59
N MET A 13 0.08 -2.69 -5.62
CA MET A 13 -0.68 -3.94 -5.54
C MET A 13 -0.17 -4.90 -4.45
N PHE A 14 1.15 -4.97 -4.24
CA PHE A 14 1.73 -5.78 -3.18
C PHE A 14 1.30 -5.30 -1.79
N ILE A 15 1.32 -3.99 -1.54
CA ILE A 15 0.90 -3.42 -0.25
C ILE A 15 -0.61 -3.64 -0.03
N SER A 16 -1.47 -3.40 -1.03
CA SER A 16 -2.92 -3.64 -0.90
C SER A 16 -3.22 -5.09 -0.55
N LYS A 17 -2.58 -6.05 -1.22
CA LYS A 17 -2.73 -7.48 -0.90
C LYS A 17 -2.31 -7.77 0.54
N ASN A 18 -1.18 -7.24 1.01
CA ASN A 18 -0.78 -7.45 2.41
C ASN A 18 -1.75 -6.80 3.40
N MET A 19 -2.32 -5.64 3.06
CA MET A 19 -3.30 -4.94 3.88
C MET A 19 -4.59 -5.73 4.04
N ASP A 20 -5.18 -6.19 2.93
CA ASP A 20 -6.47 -6.88 2.92
C ASP A 20 -6.34 -8.34 3.39
N TYR A 21 -5.31 -9.06 2.93
CA TYR A 21 -5.15 -10.49 3.21
C TYR A 21 -4.72 -10.79 4.65
N GLN A 22 -3.96 -9.88 5.28
CA GLN A 22 -3.55 -10.02 6.68
C GLN A 22 -4.43 -9.22 7.64
N ASN A 23 -5.44 -8.50 7.12
CA ASN A 23 -6.35 -7.65 7.88
C ASN A 23 -5.62 -6.75 8.90
N LEU A 24 -4.52 -6.13 8.47
CA LEU A 24 -3.65 -5.36 9.36
C LEU A 24 -4.40 -4.18 9.99
N SER A 25 -4.25 -4.01 11.30
CA SER A 25 -4.69 -2.79 11.97
C SER A 25 -3.89 -1.58 11.50
N ASP A 26 -4.41 -0.37 11.70
CA ASP A 26 -3.72 0.87 11.32
C ASP A 26 -2.31 0.98 11.93
N GLU A 27 -2.16 0.54 13.19
CA GLU A 27 -0.87 0.53 13.89
C GLU A 27 0.10 -0.49 13.29
N GLN A 28 -0.36 -1.70 12.98
CA GLN A 28 0.47 -2.72 12.34
C GLN A 28 0.91 -2.28 10.94
N PHE A 29 0.00 -1.68 10.18
CA PHE A 29 0.28 -1.14 8.86
C PHE A 29 1.32 -0.02 8.92
N LYS A 30 1.13 0.95 9.83
CA LYS A 30 2.07 2.06 10.06
C LYS A 30 3.45 1.57 10.48
N ARG A 31 3.54 0.59 11.39
CA ARG A 31 4.82 0.01 11.83
C ARG A 31 5.57 -0.70 10.69
N ARG A 32 4.85 -1.36 9.79
CA ARG A 32 5.45 -2.16 8.71
C ARG A 32 5.86 -1.32 7.50
N PHE A 33 5.05 -0.33 7.13
CA PHE A 33 5.22 0.44 5.90
C PHE A 33 5.62 1.90 6.12
N GLY A 34 5.64 2.38 7.38
CA GLY A 34 6.02 3.75 7.71
C GLY A 34 4.99 4.82 7.32
N VAL A 35 3.81 4.41 6.83
CA VAL A 35 2.75 5.28 6.33
C VAL A 35 1.41 4.90 6.96
N TYR A 36 0.55 5.90 7.22
CA TYR A 36 -0.81 5.65 7.69
C TYR A 36 -1.65 4.99 6.60
N LYS A 37 -2.46 4.00 6.98
CA LYS A 37 -3.36 3.25 6.09
C LYS A 37 -4.26 4.17 5.27
N GLN A 38 -4.79 5.23 5.90
CA GLN A 38 -5.61 6.24 5.24
C GLN A 38 -4.85 7.04 4.16
N THR A 39 -3.60 7.42 4.44
CA THR A 39 -2.76 8.14 3.47
C THR A 39 -2.44 7.26 2.27
N TYR A 40 -2.13 5.99 2.52
CA TYR A 40 -1.91 5.02 1.47
C TYR A 40 -3.15 4.84 0.58
N ARG A 41 -4.34 4.69 1.17
CA ARG A 41 -5.63 4.59 0.45
C ARG A 41 -5.85 5.75 -0.52
N LYS A 42 -5.61 6.99 -0.07
CA LYS A 42 -5.67 8.19 -0.93
C LYS A 42 -4.71 8.15 -2.12
N MET A 43 -3.51 7.57 -1.94
CA MET A 43 -2.53 7.45 -3.03
C MET A 43 -2.93 6.39 -4.06
N VAL A 44 -3.57 5.30 -3.64
CA VAL A 44 -4.00 4.22 -4.52
C VAL A 44 -5.42 4.39 -5.07
N GLY A 45 -6.15 5.41 -4.63
CA GLY A 45 -7.53 5.70 -5.05
C GLY A 45 -8.57 4.78 -4.42
N TRP A 46 -8.32 4.31 -3.19
CA TRP A 46 -9.24 3.49 -2.39
C TRP A 46 -9.90 4.29 -1.25
#